data_AF-A0A0F9EHH3-F1
#
_entry.id   AF-A0A0F9EHH3-F1
#
_cell.length_a   1.000
_cell.length_b   1.000
_cell.length_c   1.000
_cell.angle_alpha   90.00
_cell.angle_beta   90.00
_cell.angle_gamma   90.00
#
_symmetry.space_group_name_H-M   'P 1'
#
loop_
_entity.id
_entity.type
_entity.pdbx_description
1 polymer ?
#
loop_
_entity_poly.entity_id
_entity_poly.type
_entity_poly.pdbx_seq_one_letter_code
_entity_poly.pdbx_strand_id
1 'polypeptide(L)' 'MAFKSKAQERFMYARHPRLAREFESKTPEGTKLPERVRRMGAYERAVKRGGEGK' A
#
# COMPACT_ATOMS: atom_id res chain seq x y z
N MET A 1 -5.61 5.69 3.26
CA MET A 1 -5.42 4.54 2.36
C MET A 1 -6.48 3.50 2.68
N ALA A 2 -7.36 3.17 1.74
CA ALA A 2 -8.40 2.17 1.98
C ALA A 2 -7.77 0.79 2.22
N PHE A 3 -8.30 0.04 3.19
CA PHE A 3 -7.93 -1.37 3.35
C PHE A 3 -8.32 -2.16 2.10
N LYS A 4 -7.47 -3.10 1.69
CA LYS A 4 -7.73 -3.94 0.51
C LYS A 4 -8.86 -4.94 0.74
N SER A 5 -9.08 -5.34 1.99
CA SER A 5 -10.14 -6.25 2.40
C SER A 5 -10.53 -6.08 3.86
N LYS A 6 -11.74 -6.49 4.22
CA LYS A 6 -12.22 -6.55 5.62
C LYS A 6 -11.34 -7.45 6.51
N ALA A 7 -10.71 -8.48 5.92
CA ALA A 7 -9.79 -9.34 6.66
C ALA A 7 -8.50 -8.59 7.03
N GLN A 8 -7.96 -7.78 6.11
CA GLN A 8 -6.79 -6.94 6.37
C GLN A 8 -7.10 -5.87 7.42
N GLU A 9 -8.27 -5.24 7.34
CA GLU A 9 -8.75 -4.28 8.32
C GLU A 9 -8.80 -4.90 9.72
N ARG A 10 -9.47 -6.04 9.87
CA ARG A 10 -9.55 -6.77 11.15
C ARG A 10 -8.16 -7.15 11.69
N PHE A 11 -7.27 -7.63 10.83
CA PHE A 11 -5.90 -7.95 11.21
C PHE A 11 -5.14 -6.71 11.70
N MET A 12 -5.27 -5.58 11.01
CA MET A 12 -4.63 -4.32 11.39
C MET A 12 -5.16 -3.80 12.72
N TYR A 13 -6.46 -3.87 12.96
CA TYR A 13 -7.02 -3.51 14.27
C TYR A 13 -6.54 -4.43 15.39
N ALA A 14 -6.38 -5.73 15.12
CA ALA A 14 -5.91 -6.70 16.11
C ALA A 14 -4.41 -6.58 16.43
N ARG A 15 -3.57 -6.27 15.43
CA ARG A 15 -2.10 -6.31 15.56
C ARG A 15 -1.45 -4.93 15.64
N HIS A 16 -2.03 -3.93 14.97
CA HIS A 16 -1.47 -2.59 14.81
C HIS A 16 -2.56 -1.49 14.94
N PRO A 17 -3.22 -1.38 16.11
CA PRO A 17 -4.40 -0.52 16.26
C PRO A 17 -4.13 0.97 15.99
N ARG A 18 -2.93 1.48 16.30
CA ARG A 18 -2.55 2.87 16.03
C ARG A 18 -2.47 3.16 14.52
N LEU A 19 -1.87 2.23 13.77
CA LEU A 19 -1.71 2.35 12.32
C LEU A 19 -3.07 2.20 11.61
N ALA A 20 -3.93 1.30 12.12
CA ALA A 20 -5.27 1.10 11.61
C ALA A 20 -6.11 2.40 11.66
N ARG A 21 -6.09 3.09 12.80
CA ARG A 21 -6.76 4.40 12.96
C ARG A 21 -6.20 5.46 12.04
N GLU A 22 -4.87 5.50 11.86
CA GLU A 22 -4.24 6.43 10.93
C GLU A 22 -4.70 6.16 9.49
N PHE A 23 -4.82 4.88 9.11
CA PHE A 23 -5.27 4.50 7.78
C PHE A 23 -6.74 4.86 7.56
N GLU A 24 -7.60 4.60 8.53
CA GLU A 24 -9.00 5.00 8.53
C GLU A 24 -9.14 6.52 8.39
N SER A 25 -8.42 7.30 9.20
CA SER A 25 -8.46 8.78 9.14
C SER A 25 -7.99 9.35 7.79
N LYS A 26 -7.06 8.66 7.11
CA LYS A 26 -6.51 9.07 5.80
C LYS A 26 -7.29 8.49 4.62
N THR A 27 -8.49 7.98 4.84
CA THR A 27 -9.33 7.42 3.78
C THR A 27 -10.74 7.97 3.87
N PRO A 28 -11.22 8.69 2.85
CA PRO A 28 -12.64 8.98 2.74
C PRO A 28 -13.43 7.67 2.58
N GLU A 29 -14.52 7.50 3.33
CA GLU A 29 -15.42 6.36 3.16
C GLU A 29 -15.84 6.22 1.68
N GLY A 30 -15.81 5.00 1.15
CA GLY A 30 -16.15 4.71 -0.25
C GLY A 30 -15.01 4.92 -1.27
N THR A 31 -13.81 5.30 -0.85
CA THR A 31 -12.66 5.40 -1.76
C THR A 31 -12.23 4.00 -2.23
N LYS A 32 -12.51 3.67 -3.49
CA LYS A 32 -12.03 2.43 -4.13
C LYS A 32 -10.53 2.52 -4.35
N LEU A 33 -9.83 1.42 -4.06
CA LEU A 33 -8.44 1.27 -4.49
C LEU A 33 -8.38 1.31 -6.02
N PRO A 34 -7.37 1.95 -6.63
CA PRO A 34 -7.19 1.91 -8.07
C PRO A 34 -7.03 0.46 -8.52
N GLU A 35 -7.76 0.05 -9.57
CA GLU A 35 -7.81 -1.34 -10.05
C GLU A 35 -6.43 -1.88 -10.47
N ARG A 36 -5.57 -0.99 -10.97
CA ARG A 36 -4.21 -1.33 -11.37
C ARG A 36 -3.33 -0.09 -11.30
N VAL A 37 -2.47 -0.02 -10.29
CA VAL A 37 -1.37 0.94 -10.33
C VAL A 37 -0.43 0.49 -11.45
N ARG A 38 -0.27 1.30 -12.51
CA ARG A 38 0.79 1.07 -13.50
C ARG A 38 2.10 1.00 -12.72
N ARG A 39 2.87 -0.07 -12.90
CA ARG A 39 4.25 -0.16 -12.39
C ARG A 39 5.01 0.98 -13.05
N MET A 40 5.04 2.17 -12.42
CA MET A 40 5.89 3.25 -12.91
C MET A 40 7.31 2.72 -12.78
N GLY A 41 8.08 2.77 -13.87
CA GLY A 41 9.43 2.23 -14.01
C GLY A 41 10.49 2.78 -13.05
N ALA A 42 10.11 3.37 -11.91
CA ALA A 42 11.02 3.69 -10.81
C ALA A 42 11.66 2.42 -10.20
N TYR A 43 10.88 1.35 -10.00
CA TYR A 43 11.43 0.07 -9.53
C TYR A 43 12.33 -0.58 -10.60
N GLU A 44 11.90 -0.62 -11.87
CA GLU A 44 12.72 -1.12 -12.98
C GLU A 44 14.01 -0.29 -13.18
N ARG A 45 13.94 1.04 -13.06
CA ARG A 45 15.13 1.91 -13.13
C ARG A 45 16.07 1.72 -11.95
N ALA A 46 15.54 1.49 -10.75
CA ALA A 46 16.33 1.20 -9.56
C ALA A 46 17.04 -0.16 -9.65
N VAL A 47 16.36 -1.19 -10.16
CA VAL A 47 16.94 -2.52 -10.37
C VAL A 47 17.99 -2.50 -11.50
N LYS A 48 17.74 -1.79 -12.62
CA LYS A 48 18.73 -1.68 -13.71
C LYS A 48 20.01 -0.95 -13.30
N ARG A 49 19.94 0.09 -12.45
CA ARG A 49 21.13 0.83 -11.98
C ARG A 49 21.97 0.08 -10.93
N GLY A 50 21.44 -0.96 -10.30
CA GLY A 50 22.15 -1.74 -9.29
C GLY A 50 22.85 -3.01 -9.81
N GLY A 51 22.74 -3.32 -11.11
CA GLY A 51 23.19 -4.60 -11.68
C GLY A 51 24.40 -4.54 -12.62
N GLU A 52 24.89 -3.35 -12.98
CA GLU A 52 26.05 -3.18 -13.87
C GLU A 52 27.25 -2.71 -13.03
N GLY A 53 27.85 -3.64 -12.30
CA GLY A 53 28.94 -3.35 -11.37
C GLY A 53 29.61 -4.60 -10.83
N LYS A 54 29.98 -5.52 -11.72
CA LYS A 54 31.04 -6.52 -11.53
C LYS A 54 31.66 -6.87 -12.87
#